data_AF-A0A396TWP0-F1
#
_entry.id   AF-A0A396TWP0-F1
#
_cell.length_a   1.000
_cell.length_b   1.000
_cell.length_c   1.000
_cell.angle_alpha   90.00
_cell.angle_beta   90.00
_cell.angle_gamma   90.00
#
_symmetry.space_group_name_H-M   'P 1'
#
loop_
_entity.id
_entity.type
_entity.pdbx_description
1 polymer ?
#
loop_
_entity_poly.entity_id
_entity_poly.type
_entity_poly.pdbx_seq_one_letter_code
_entity_poly.pdbx_strand_id
1 'polypeptide(L)'
;MNFITLIFIALTLFSNLAFAEKSKTRDISHLISKEEFLTYADVADFIDKSPKVSEMLPASTDDVDEQGRPFVTMLTGSDCDRDGKMDDNPTCNAVFFKLWLKYAR
;
A
#
# COMPACT_ATOMS: atom_id res chain seq x y z
N MET A 1 39.34 12.59 29.13
CA MET A 1 38.11 12.39 28.35
C MET A 1 37.01 13.19 29.04
N ASN A 2 36.58 14.30 28.45
CA ASN A 2 35.79 15.30 29.16
C ASN A 2 34.34 14.84 29.32
N PHE A 3 33.68 15.21 30.40
CA PHE A 3 32.29 14.84 30.67
C PHE A 3 31.35 15.24 29.51
N ILE A 4 31.65 16.36 28.87
CA ILE A 4 30.95 16.89 27.69
C ILE A 4 31.04 15.91 26.50
N THR A 5 32.21 15.29 26.26
CA THR A 5 32.37 14.33 25.16
C THR A 5 31.57 13.03 25.37
N LEU A 6 31.35 12.62 26.62
CA LEU A 6 30.52 11.44 26.92
C LEU A 6 29.03 11.70 26.69
N ILE A 7 28.56 12.94 26.96
CA ILE A 7 27.16 13.34 26.72
C ILE A 7 26.84 13.33 25.23
N PHE A 8 27.74 13.83 24.37
CA PHE A 8 27.53 13.82 22.91
C PHE A 8 27.49 12.40 22.32
N ILE A 9 28.30 11.48 22.85
CA ILE A 9 28.29 10.07 22.42
C ILE A 9 26.99 9.38 22.86
N ALA A 10 26.52 9.65 24.08
CA ALA A 10 25.25 9.10 24.56
C ALA A 10 24.06 9.59 23.71
N LEU A 11 24.01 10.88 23.35
CA LEU A 11 22.92 11.44 22.54
C LEU A 11 22.84 10.88 21.12
N THR A 12 23.97 10.52 20.51
CA THR A 12 24.01 9.96 19.15
C THR A 12 23.61 8.48 19.08
N LEU A 13 23.64 7.76 20.21
CA LEU A 13 23.18 6.36 20.28
C LEU A 13 21.66 6.21 20.39
N PHE A 14 20.94 7.25 20.82
CA PHE A 14 19.47 7.22 20.98
C PHE A 14 18.67 7.65 19.74
N SER A 15 19.32 8.13 18.67
CA SER A 15 18.62 8.78 17.54
C SER A 15 18.05 7.84 16.46
N ASN A 16 18.09 6.51 16.62
CA ASN A 16 17.71 5.57 15.55
C ASN A 16 16.68 4.49 15.93
N LEU A 17 15.74 4.79 16.83
CA LEU A 17 14.57 3.91 17.03
C LEU A 17 13.36 4.43 16.22
N ALA A 18 13.46 4.35 14.89
CA ALA A 18 12.30 4.51 14.02
C ALA A 18 11.54 3.16 14.00
N PHE A 19 10.45 3.07 14.75
CA PHE A 19 9.51 1.96 14.62
C PHE A 19 8.58 2.25 13.44
N ALA A 20 8.78 1.55 12.33
CA ALA A 20 7.79 1.53 11.25
C ALA A 20 6.59 0.69 11.71
N GLU A 21 5.50 1.37 12.08
CA GLU A 21 4.23 0.68 12.35
C GLU A 21 3.69 0.13 11.02
N LYS A 22 3.54 -1.19 10.94
CA LYS A 22 2.98 -1.83 9.74
C LYS A 22 1.53 -1.37 9.58
N SER A 23 1.21 -0.79 8.43
CA SER A 23 -0.17 -0.40 8.10
C SER A 23 -1.13 -1.55 8.43
N LYS A 24 -2.14 -1.25 9.24
CA LYS A 24 -3.13 -2.23 9.68
C LYS A 24 -4.00 -2.60 8.49
N THR A 25 -3.77 -3.77 7.90
CA THR A 25 -4.61 -4.31 6.83
C THR A 25 -6.07 -4.30 7.26
N ARG A 26 -6.94 -3.66 6.46
CA ARG A 26 -8.36 -3.50 6.74
C ARG A 26 -9.08 -4.85 6.74
N ASP A 27 -10.18 -4.99 7.47
CA ASP A 27 -11.01 -6.22 7.40
C ASP A 27 -12.20 -5.98 6.48
N ILE A 28 -12.18 -6.60 5.30
CA ILE A 28 -13.22 -6.49 4.28
C ILE A 28 -14.10 -7.72 4.16
N SER A 29 -14.01 -8.63 5.12
CA SER A 29 -14.84 -9.85 5.16
C SER A 29 -16.35 -9.57 5.27
N HIS A 30 -16.73 -8.36 5.65
CA HIS A 30 -18.12 -7.92 5.62
C HIS A 30 -18.60 -7.54 4.21
N LEU A 31 -17.67 -7.35 3.27
CA LEU A 31 -17.94 -7.01 1.86
C LEU A 31 -17.80 -8.22 0.95
N ILE A 32 -16.85 -9.12 1.22
CA ILE A 32 -16.58 -10.30 0.41
C ILE A 32 -16.98 -11.53 1.22
N SER A 33 -17.97 -12.28 0.74
CA SER A 33 -18.40 -13.52 1.40
C SER A 33 -17.36 -14.64 1.23
N LYS A 34 -17.48 -15.72 2.02
CA LYS A 34 -16.60 -16.89 1.89
C LYS A 34 -16.76 -17.54 0.50
N GLU A 35 -17.99 -17.62 0.01
CA GLU A 35 -18.31 -18.22 -1.28
C GLU A 35 -17.69 -17.41 -2.42
N GLU A 36 -17.80 -16.08 -2.36
CA GLU A 36 -17.16 -15.20 -3.33
C GLU A 36 -15.63 -15.34 -3.28
N PHE A 37 -15.04 -15.33 -2.08
CA PHE A 37 -13.60 -15.46 -1.93
C PHE A 37 -13.05 -16.77 -2.53
N LEU A 38 -13.77 -17.87 -2.37
CA LEU A 38 -13.39 -19.18 -2.92
C LEU A 38 -13.50 -19.25 -4.45
N THR A 39 -14.13 -18.27 -5.11
CA THR A 39 -14.12 -18.17 -6.58
C THR A 39 -12.81 -17.62 -7.13
N TYR A 40 -11.99 -16.97 -6.31
CA TYR A 40 -10.68 -16.48 -6.72
C TYR A 40 -9.67 -17.63 -6.78
N ALA A 41 -9.00 -17.78 -7.92
CA ALA A 41 -8.01 -18.85 -8.10
C ALA A 41 -6.74 -18.60 -7.27
N ASP A 42 -6.28 -17.36 -7.28
CA ASP A 42 -5.09 -16.90 -6.59
C ASP A 42 -5.17 -15.39 -6.31
N VAL A 43 -4.08 -14.83 -5.79
CA VAL A 43 -3.99 -13.40 -5.49
C VAL A 43 -4.02 -12.52 -6.73
N ALA A 44 -3.53 -13.00 -7.88
CA ALA A 44 -3.56 -12.23 -9.12
C ALA A 44 -4.99 -12.12 -9.66
N ASP A 45 -5.76 -13.22 -9.61
CA ASP A 45 -7.18 -13.24 -9.96
C ASP A 45 -8.01 -12.34 -9.03
N PHE A 46 -7.68 -12.34 -7.72
CA PHE A 46 -8.28 -11.41 -6.76
C PHE A 46 -7.99 -9.94 -7.09
N ILE A 47 -6.73 -9.60 -7.42
CA ILE A 47 -6.33 -8.24 -7.81
C ILE A 47 -7.03 -7.83 -9.11
N ASP A 48 -7.13 -8.73 -10.07
CA ASP A 48 -7.74 -8.45 -11.38
C ASP A 48 -9.23 -8.15 -11.25
N LYS A 49 -9.96 -8.98 -10.49
CA LYS A 49 -11.40 -8.83 -10.23
C LYS A 49 -11.74 -7.76 -9.18
N SER A 50 -10.75 -7.18 -8.51
CA SER A 50 -10.99 -6.06 -7.59
C SER A 50 -11.42 -4.80 -8.34
N PRO A 51 -12.28 -3.94 -7.73
CA PRO A 51 -12.70 -2.67 -8.28
C PRO A 51 -11.50 -1.86 -8.74
N LYS A 52 -11.68 -1.20 -9.89
CA LYS A 52 -10.66 -0.32 -10.42
C LYS A 52 -10.99 1.10 -10.02
N VAL A 53 -10.00 1.78 -9.48
CA VAL A 53 -10.06 3.20 -9.15
C VAL A 53 -9.06 3.94 -10.02
N SER A 54 -9.37 5.19 -10.33
CA SER A 54 -8.52 6.02 -11.16
C SER A 54 -8.14 7.28 -10.42
N GLU A 55 -6.85 7.60 -10.45
CA GLU A 55 -6.30 8.82 -9.86
C GLU A 55 -5.68 9.68 -10.96
N MET A 56 -5.95 10.98 -10.92
CA MET A 56 -5.35 11.95 -11.81
C MET A 56 -4.02 12.40 -11.22
N LEU A 57 -2.92 11.99 -11.84
CA LEU A 57 -1.61 12.52 -11.48
C LEU A 57 -1.37 13.85 -12.20
N PRO A 58 -0.95 14.89 -11.46
CA PRO A 58 -0.49 16.12 -12.08
C PRO A 58 0.74 15.82 -12.95
N ALA A 59 0.91 16.60 -14.01
CA ALA A 59 2.08 16.52 -14.88
C ALA A 59 3.37 16.61 -14.04
N SER A 60 4.27 15.64 -14.21
CA SER A 60 5.62 15.78 -13.67
C SER A 60 6.43 16.77 -14.50
N THR A 61 7.55 17.27 -13.96
CA THR A 61 8.49 18.09 -14.72
C THR A 61 9.06 17.32 -15.92
N ASP A 62 9.28 16.03 -15.74
CA ASP A 62 9.83 15.13 -16.76
C ASP A 62 8.84 14.96 -17.93
N ASP A 63 7.54 14.87 -17.62
CA ASP A 63 6.46 14.81 -18.63
C ASP A 63 6.40 16.08 -19.49
N VAL A 64 6.64 17.26 -18.89
CA VAL A 64 6.64 18.55 -19.58
C VAL A 64 7.88 18.69 -20.48
N ASP A 65 9.04 18.22 -20.01
CA ASP A 65 10.29 18.28 -20.75
C ASP A 65 10.28 17.32 -21.97
N GLU A 66 9.65 16.15 -21.84
CA GLU A 66 9.59 15.16 -22.92
C GLU A 66 8.51 15.48 -23.98
N GLN A 67 7.34 15.98 -23.57
CA GLN A 67 6.20 16.20 -24.48
C GLN A 67 5.93 17.67 -24.83
N GLY A 68 6.64 18.62 -24.18
CA GLY A 68 6.55 20.05 -24.44
C GLY A 68 5.23 20.72 -24.00
N ARG A 69 4.35 19.99 -23.32
CA ARG A 69 3.06 20.50 -22.80
C ARG A 69 2.65 19.74 -21.54
N PRO A 70 2.10 20.41 -20.52
CA PRO A 70 1.59 19.72 -19.34
C PRO A 70 0.37 18.87 -19.73
N PHE A 71 0.40 17.59 -19.42
CA PHE A 71 -0.75 16.69 -19.53
C PHE A 71 -0.98 15.96 -18.21
N VAL A 72 -2.25 15.67 -17.93
CA VAL A 72 -2.64 14.92 -16.73
C VAL A 72 -2.59 13.45 -17.09
N THR A 73 -1.87 12.66 -16.31
CA THR A 73 -1.84 11.20 -16.49
C THR A 73 -2.91 10.58 -15.61
N MET A 74 -3.80 9.80 -16.21
CA MET A 74 -4.77 9.01 -15.45
C MET A 74 -4.15 7.65 -15.16
N LEU A 75 -3.90 7.35 -13.89
CA LEU A 75 -3.52 6.01 -13.46
C LEU A 75 -4.78 5.26 -13.03
N THR A 76 -4.92 4.03 -13.50
CA THR A 76 -5.97 3.12 -13.06
C THR A 76 -5.33 1.92 -12.39
N GLY A 77 -5.77 1.60 -11.18
CA GLY A 77 -5.29 0.43 -10.44
C GLY A 77 -6.38 -0.19 -9.59
N SER A 78 -6.02 -1.26 -8.88
CA SER A 78 -6.97 -2.02 -8.07
C SER A 78 -7.15 -1.41 -6.69
N ASP A 79 -8.40 -1.34 -6.24
CA ASP A 79 -8.79 -1.07 -4.86
C ASP A 79 -9.14 -2.41 -4.20
N CYS A 80 -8.11 -3.08 -3.69
CA CYS A 80 -8.19 -4.42 -3.11
C CYS A 80 -8.84 -4.37 -1.73
N ASP A 81 -8.58 -3.31 -0.96
CA ASP A 81 -9.08 -3.14 0.39
C ASP A 81 -10.43 -2.40 0.46
N ARG A 82 -10.99 -1.97 -0.69
CA ARG A 82 -12.31 -1.34 -0.89
C ARG A 82 -12.43 0.06 -0.27
N ASP A 83 -11.34 0.80 -0.09
CA ASP A 83 -11.35 2.14 0.51
C ASP A 83 -11.50 3.29 -0.50
N GLY A 84 -11.54 2.95 -1.80
CA GLY A 84 -11.65 3.90 -2.90
C GLY A 84 -10.32 4.47 -3.37
N LYS A 85 -9.18 3.96 -2.88
CA LYS A 85 -7.84 4.38 -3.30
C LYS A 85 -7.11 3.28 -4.03
N MET A 86 -6.15 3.69 -4.85
CA MET A 86 -5.34 2.74 -5.58
C MET A 86 -4.37 2.05 -4.63
N ASP A 87 -4.48 0.73 -4.50
CA ASP A 87 -3.62 -0.08 -3.66
C ASP A 87 -2.34 -0.50 -4.40
N ASP A 88 -1.26 -0.60 -3.64
CA ASP A 88 -0.04 -1.24 -4.12
C ASP A 88 -0.14 -2.78 -4.02
N ASN A 89 0.75 -3.47 -4.73
CA ASN A 89 0.79 -4.93 -4.73
C ASN A 89 0.96 -5.52 -3.31
N PRO A 90 1.85 -5.00 -2.43
CA PRO A 90 1.93 -5.46 -1.04
C PRO A 90 0.60 -5.37 -0.26
N THR A 91 -0.16 -4.29 -0.43
CA THR A 91 -1.45 -4.07 0.24
C THR A 91 -2.48 -5.10 -0.22
N CYS A 92 -2.62 -5.27 -1.54
CA CYS A 92 -3.48 -6.30 -2.12
C CYS A 92 -3.17 -7.72 -1.61
N ASN A 93 -1.88 -8.08 -1.57
CA ASN A 93 -1.44 -9.38 -1.03
C ASN A 93 -1.82 -9.55 0.44
N ALA A 94 -1.66 -8.51 1.25
CA ALA A 94 -2.00 -8.54 2.67
C ALA A 94 -3.51 -8.74 2.88
N VAL A 95 -4.34 -8.07 2.09
CA VAL A 95 -5.81 -8.21 2.13
C VAL A 95 -6.22 -9.63 1.74
N PHE A 96 -5.71 -10.15 0.61
CA PHE A 96 -5.99 -11.50 0.16
C PHE A 96 -5.62 -12.54 1.23
N PHE A 97 -4.43 -12.43 1.78
CA PHE A 97 -3.97 -13.36 2.82
C PHE A 97 -4.82 -13.29 4.09
N LYS A 98 -5.29 -12.10 4.47
CA LYS A 98 -6.17 -11.93 5.64
C LYS A 98 -7.54 -12.59 5.43
N LEU A 99 -8.12 -12.47 4.24
CA LEU A 99 -9.35 -13.17 3.88
C LEU A 99 -9.12 -14.69 3.84
N TRP A 100 -8.00 -15.13 3.28
CA TRP A 100 -7.60 -16.53 3.26
C TRP A 100 -7.51 -17.12 4.67
N LEU A 101 -6.84 -16.43 5.61
CA LEU A 101 -6.77 -16.86 7.01
C LEU A 101 -8.15 -16.94 7.69
N LYS A 102 -9.10 -16.09 7.28
CA LYS A 102 -10.46 -16.08 7.83
C LYS A 102 -11.33 -17.20 7.26
N TYR A 103 -11.21 -17.49 5.97
CA TYR A 103 -12.13 -18.37 5.24
C TYR A 103 -11.61 -19.77 4.95
N ALA A 104 -10.28 -19.95 4.84
CA ALA A 104 -9.65 -21.24 4.58
C ALA A 104 -9.40 -22.07 5.85
N ARG A 105 -9.91 -21.63 7.00
CA ARG A 105 -9.97 -22.39 8.25
C ARG A 105 -11.36 -22.98 8.46
#